data_AF-A0A517YQN7-F1
#
_entry.id   AF-A0A517YQN7-F1
#
_cell.length_a   1.000
_cell.length_b   1.000
_cell.length_c   1.000
_cell.angle_alpha   90.00
_cell.angle_beta   90.00
_cell.angle_gamma   90.00
#
_symmetry.space_group_name_H-M   'P 1'
#
loop_
_entity.id
_entity.type
_entity.pdbx_description
1 polymer ?
#
loop_
_entity_poly.entity_id
_entity_poly.type
_entity_poly.pdbx_seq_one_letter_code
_entity_poly.pdbx_strand_id
1 'polypeptide(L)'
;MVAGTGKGGDPFCEAGAFFEAIEHLYSEQNLPGPEEMVVMGTHALADQAECGGVGEGHLGLEMLREFPDQRVYCTAIKEWGGERELVLPVFFWSPNLLLDERYVCEDANIELYAYMMKYCSNSGVASGMRREDAVLHGINEGIERDGYGALLYRYFYCDEGEDGGLPVIDMASLPPNLQGELGRVERHVGGECVLIDATTDIGVPVVGAVFKGKGVYGGSEVGTPGFGCSL
;
A
#
# COMPACT_ATOMS: atom_id res chain seq x y z
N MET A 1 21.43 -4.05 6.08
CA MET A 1 21.66 -3.42 4.77
C MET A 1 20.30 -3.31 4.11
N VAL A 2 19.84 -2.09 3.82
CA VAL A 2 18.59 -1.85 3.08
C VAL A 2 18.90 -1.73 1.58
N ALA A 3 17.96 -2.14 0.74
CA ALA A 3 18.06 -2.01 -0.71
C ALA A 3 16.73 -1.44 -1.24
N GLY A 4 16.80 -0.80 -2.42
CA GLY A 4 15.63 -0.32 -3.15
C GLY A 4 15.71 -0.72 -4.62
N THR A 5 14.56 -0.76 -5.28
CA THR A 5 14.37 -1.19 -6.67
C THR A 5 13.72 -0.10 -7.50
N GLY A 6 14.54 0.81 -8.02
CA GLY A 6 14.03 1.90 -8.83
C GLY A 6 13.51 1.48 -10.20
N LYS A 7 12.49 2.21 -10.67
CA LYS A 7 11.78 1.99 -11.92
C LYS A 7 11.91 3.21 -12.83
N GLY A 8 11.67 3.03 -14.13
CA GLY A 8 11.75 4.10 -15.14
C GLY A 8 13.06 4.11 -15.92
N GLY A 9 13.20 5.06 -16.84
CA GLY A 9 14.45 5.27 -17.60
C GLY A 9 15.46 6.11 -16.84
N ASP A 10 16.72 6.08 -17.25
CA ASP A 10 17.76 6.93 -16.67
C ASP A 10 17.41 8.42 -16.80
N PRO A 11 17.64 9.25 -15.75
CA PRO A 11 18.29 8.92 -14.47
C PRO A 11 17.31 8.48 -13.36
N PHE A 12 16.03 8.28 -13.67
CA PHE A 12 14.98 8.06 -12.67
C PHE A 12 15.05 6.70 -11.97
N CYS A 13 15.58 5.67 -12.63
CA CYS A 13 15.75 4.35 -12.00
C CYS A 13 16.76 4.40 -10.84
N GLU A 14 17.86 5.13 -10.98
CA GLU A 14 18.87 5.24 -9.93
C GLU A 14 18.33 6.05 -8.75
N ALA A 15 17.68 7.18 -9.04
CA ALA A 15 17.04 8.00 -8.01
C ALA A 15 15.96 7.18 -7.27
N GLY A 16 15.09 6.47 -7.99
CA GLY A 16 14.05 5.64 -7.39
C GLY A 16 14.61 4.57 -6.45
N ALA A 17 15.70 3.90 -6.85
CA ALA A 17 16.34 2.88 -6.02
C ALA A 17 16.92 3.48 -4.73
N PHE A 18 17.49 4.69 -4.82
CA PHE A 18 18.03 5.39 -3.67
C PHE A 18 16.95 5.86 -2.70
N PHE A 19 15.87 6.46 -3.20
CA PHE A 19 14.75 6.91 -2.38
C PHE A 19 14.03 5.72 -1.70
N GLU A 20 13.80 4.61 -2.39
CA GLU A 20 13.22 3.41 -1.79
C GLU A 20 14.14 2.80 -0.71
N ALA A 21 15.45 2.80 -0.92
CA ALA A 21 16.39 2.36 0.12
C ALA A 21 16.33 3.25 1.38
N ILE A 22 16.17 4.57 1.21
CA ILE A 22 15.97 5.51 2.33
C ILE A 22 14.65 5.22 3.03
N GLU A 23 13.59 4.98 2.29
CA GLU A 23 12.28 4.66 2.83
C GLU A 23 12.35 3.43 3.75
N HIS A 24 12.92 2.32 3.27
CA HIS A 24 13.16 1.13 4.08
C HIS A 24 14.04 1.41 5.30
N LEU A 25 15.06 2.27 5.19
CA LEU A 25 15.88 2.64 6.34
C LEU A 25 15.04 3.29 7.45
N TYR A 26 14.14 4.21 7.10
CA TYR A 26 13.33 4.95 8.06
C TYR A 26 12.13 4.14 8.58
N SER A 27 11.52 3.30 7.75
CA SER A 27 10.36 2.50 8.14
C SER A 27 10.70 1.20 8.86
N GLU A 28 11.95 0.72 8.75
CA GLU A 28 12.38 -0.56 9.35
C GLU A 28 13.50 -0.44 10.38
N GLN A 29 14.41 0.53 10.25
CA GLN A 29 15.65 0.55 11.04
C GLN A 29 15.82 1.80 11.92
N ASN A 30 15.10 2.88 11.62
CA ASN A 30 15.19 4.15 12.35
C ASN A 30 13.85 4.55 12.99
N LEU A 31 13.19 3.57 13.60
CA LEU A 31 11.90 3.78 14.27
C LEU A 31 12.10 4.40 15.65
N PRO A 32 11.18 5.27 16.12
CA PRO A 32 11.21 5.81 17.48
C PRO A 32 11.22 4.69 18.51
N GLY A 33 11.92 4.87 19.64
CA GLY A 33 11.90 3.88 20.72
C GLY A 33 10.51 3.74 21.38
N PRO A 34 10.21 2.61 22.06
CA PRO A 34 8.94 2.44 22.77
C PRO A 34 8.61 3.55 23.77
N GLU A 35 9.63 4.20 24.33
CA GLU A 35 9.53 5.35 25.23
C GLU A 35 9.02 6.64 24.58
N GLU A 36 9.10 6.74 23.26
CA GLU A 36 8.59 7.87 22.46
C GLU A 36 7.16 7.61 21.94
N MET A 37 6.61 6.42 22.17
CA MET A 37 5.31 6.01 21.67
C MET A 37 4.18 6.26 22.67
N VAL A 38 2.98 6.45 22.13
CA VAL A 38 1.76 6.50 22.92
C VAL A 38 1.34 5.06 23.24
N VAL A 39 0.91 4.80 24.47
CA VAL A 39 0.31 3.50 24.83
C VAL A 39 -1.18 3.68 25.02
N MET A 40 -1.99 2.91 24.28
CA MET A 40 -3.45 2.93 24.37
C MET A 40 -4.04 1.53 24.50
N GLY A 41 -5.21 1.44 25.11
CA GLY A 41 -6.01 0.22 25.14
C GLY A 41 -6.71 -0.03 23.79
N THR A 42 -6.82 -1.29 23.38
CA THR A 42 -7.49 -1.72 22.14
C THR A 42 -8.94 -1.25 22.08
N HIS A 43 -9.65 -1.17 23.20
CA HIS A 43 -11.05 -0.68 23.21
C HIS A 43 -11.11 0.83 22.97
N ALA A 44 -10.18 1.60 23.54
CA ALA A 44 -10.08 3.05 23.29
C ALA A 44 -9.65 3.38 21.85
N LEU A 45 -8.89 2.49 21.21
CA LEU A 45 -8.58 2.58 19.78
C LEU A 45 -9.79 2.28 18.90
N ALA A 46 -10.59 1.27 19.25
CA ALA A 46 -11.84 0.97 18.55
C ALA A 46 -12.85 2.13 18.66
N ASP A 47 -12.96 2.78 19.82
CA ASP A 47 -13.83 3.94 20.02
C ASP A 47 -13.50 5.12 19.07
N GLN A 48 -12.23 5.27 18.65
CA GLN A 48 -11.83 6.30 17.68
C GLN A 48 -12.43 6.06 16.29
N ALA A 49 -12.69 4.81 15.92
CA ALA A 49 -13.29 4.44 14.65
C ALA A 49 -14.82 4.57 14.62
N GLU A 50 -15.47 4.65 15.79
CA GLU A 50 -16.93 4.79 15.89
C GLU A 50 -17.38 6.27 16.02
N CYS A 51 -16.47 7.17 16.44
CA CYS A 51 -16.82 8.52 16.87
C CYS A 51 -16.84 9.59 15.75
N GLY A 52 -17.07 9.23 14.48
CA GLY A 52 -17.20 10.20 13.38
C GLY A 52 -15.94 11.02 13.08
N GLY A 53 -14.77 10.46 13.40
CA GLY A 53 -13.45 11.10 13.28
C GLY A 53 -12.66 10.65 12.05
N VAL A 54 -11.36 10.98 12.00
CA VAL A 54 -10.45 10.59 10.89
C VAL A 54 -10.33 9.07 10.71
N GLY A 55 -10.63 8.28 11.74
CA GLY A 55 -10.63 6.83 11.71
C GLY A 55 -11.99 6.19 11.48
N GLU A 56 -13.04 6.97 11.18
CA GLU A 56 -14.40 6.43 10.98
C GLU A 56 -14.43 5.34 9.89
N GLY A 57 -15.00 4.19 10.20
CA GLY A 57 -15.08 3.07 9.25
C GLY A 57 -13.78 2.28 9.07
N HIS A 58 -12.74 2.57 9.85
CA HIS A 58 -11.48 1.82 9.77
C HIS A 58 -11.64 0.43 10.40
N LEU A 59 -11.99 -0.56 9.57
CA LEU A 59 -12.25 -1.95 9.99
C LEU A 59 -11.14 -2.54 10.88
N GLY A 60 -9.88 -2.20 10.62
CA GLY A 60 -8.74 -2.64 11.42
C GLY A 60 -8.77 -2.17 12.87
N LEU A 61 -9.39 -1.02 13.15
CA LEU A 61 -9.53 -0.45 14.48
C LEU A 61 -10.82 -0.91 15.13
N GLU A 62 -11.94 -0.92 14.39
CA GLU A 62 -13.26 -1.33 14.91
C GLU A 62 -13.22 -2.74 15.51
N MET A 63 -12.60 -3.67 14.80
CA MET A 63 -12.49 -5.07 15.21
C MET A 63 -11.58 -5.29 16.42
N LEU A 64 -10.81 -4.28 16.87
CA LEU A 64 -10.04 -4.38 18.11
C LEU A 64 -10.96 -4.57 19.34
N ARG A 65 -12.23 -4.16 19.25
CA ARG A 65 -13.26 -4.36 20.29
C ARG A 65 -13.56 -5.84 20.55
N GLU A 66 -13.32 -6.72 19.57
CA GLU A 66 -13.56 -8.17 19.69
C GLU A 66 -12.51 -8.88 20.56
N PHE A 67 -11.40 -8.20 20.89
CA PHE A 67 -10.34 -8.73 21.74
C PHE A 67 -10.50 -8.21 23.18
N PRO A 68 -9.92 -8.88 24.19
CA PRO A 68 -9.76 -8.28 25.52
C PRO A 68 -9.09 -6.91 25.40
N ASP A 69 -9.45 -5.99 26.30
CA ASP A 69 -8.79 -4.68 26.33
C ASP A 69 -7.32 -4.86 26.71
N GLN A 70 -6.44 -4.56 25.75
CA GLN A 70 -5.00 -4.81 25.82
C GLN A 70 -4.27 -3.55 25.43
N ARG A 71 -3.12 -3.31 26.07
CA ARG A 71 -2.27 -2.17 25.73
C ARG A 71 -1.48 -2.47 24.47
N VAL A 72 -1.37 -1.47 23.60
CA VAL A 72 -0.52 -1.51 22.41
C VAL A 72 0.22 -0.19 22.23
N TYR A 73 1.42 -0.27 21.64
CA TYR A 73 2.16 0.92 21.22
C TYR A 73 1.55 1.52 19.97
N CYS A 74 1.41 2.85 20.00
CA CYS A 74 0.73 3.65 19.02
C CYS A 74 1.56 4.86 18.62
N THR A 75 1.28 5.38 17.43
CA THR A 75 1.76 6.67 16.97
C THR A 75 0.58 7.61 16.73
N ALA A 76 0.78 8.89 16.98
CA ALA A 76 -0.16 9.92 16.59
C ALA A 76 0.15 10.36 15.16
N ILE A 77 -0.80 10.18 14.25
CA ILE A 77 -0.73 10.70 12.89
C ILE A 77 -1.59 11.95 12.76
N LYS A 78 -1.11 12.93 12.01
CA LYS A 78 -1.79 14.21 11.81
C LYS A 78 -2.33 14.31 10.40
N GLU A 79 -3.54 14.86 10.31
CA GLU A 79 -4.12 15.24 9.04
C GLU A 79 -3.22 16.23 8.29
N TRP A 80 -3.06 16.00 7.00
CA TRP A 80 -2.31 16.93 6.15
C TRP A 80 -3.05 18.25 6.00
N GLY A 81 -2.45 19.36 6.44
CA GLY A 81 -3.03 20.70 6.34
C GLY A 81 -4.22 20.96 7.26
N GLY A 82 -4.50 20.05 8.21
CA GLY A 82 -5.56 20.17 9.21
C GLY A 82 -5.04 20.10 10.64
N GLU A 83 -5.97 20.12 11.59
CA GLU A 83 -5.69 20.02 13.03
C GLU A 83 -6.10 18.66 13.61
N ARG A 84 -6.69 17.78 12.78
CA ARG A 84 -7.15 16.48 13.25
C ARG A 84 -5.96 15.53 13.46
N GLU A 85 -6.07 14.70 14.49
CA GLU A 85 -5.10 13.69 14.86
C GLU A 85 -5.81 12.35 15.00
N LEU A 86 -5.17 11.28 14.55
CA LEU A 86 -5.61 9.91 14.74
C LEU A 86 -4.48 9.14 15.43
N VAL A 87 -4.80 8.40 16.49
CA VAL A 87 -3.81 7.54 17.13
C VAL A 87 -3.98 6.13 16.57
N LEU A 88 -2.95 5.66 15.88
CA LEU A 88 -2.93 4.35 15.26
C LEU A 88 -1.92 3.45 15.95
N PRO A 89 -2.22 2.15 16.08
CA PRO A 89 -1.20 1.21 16.48
C PRO A 89 0.00 1.25 15.54
N VAL A 90 1.22 1.22 16.10
CA VAL A 90 2.45 1.46 15.34
C VAL A 90 2.70 0.41 14.25
N PHE A 91 2.27 -0.83 14.50
CA PHE A 91 2.47 -1.94 13.58
C PHE A 91 1.66 -1.82 12.29
N PHE A 92 0.62 -0.96 12.20
CA PHE A 92 -0.14 -0.77 10.97
C PHE A 92 0.71 -0.27 9.80
N TRP A 93 1.73 0.56 10.07
CA TRP A 93 2.63 1.11 9.05
C TRP A 93 4.08 0.61 9.18
N SER A 94 4.41 -0.14 10.23
CA SER A 94 5.71 -0.79 10.40
C SER A 94 5.54 -2.25 10.83
N PRO A 95 5.30 -3.17 9.88
CA PRO A 95 5.05 -4.59 10.19
C PRO A 95 6.22 -5.25 10.94
N ASN A 96 7.45 -4.80 10.68
CA ASN A 96 8.67 -5.37 11.29
C ASN A 96 8.73 -5.17 12.81
N LEU A 97 8.01 -4.19 13.37
CA LEU A 97 7.94 -3.98 14.82
C LEU A 97 7.29 -5.14 15.57
N LEU A 98 6.44 -5.92 14.90
CA LEU A 98 5.86 -7.12 15.51
C LEU A 98 6.89 -8.22 15.76
N LEU A 99 8.06 -8.15 15.11
CA LEU A 99 9.16 -9.08 15.30
C LEU A 99 10.12 -8.63 16.42
N ASP A 100 9.92 -7.42 16.97
CA ASP A 100 10.78 -6.84 17.98
C ASP A 100 10.07 -6.82 19.33
N GLU A 101 10.53 -7.65 20.27
CA GLU A 101 9.95 -7.83 21.60
C GLU A 101 9.85 -6.53 22.42
N ARG A 102 10.64 -5.49 22.07
CA ARG A 102 10.58 -4.18 22.72
C ARG A 102 9.26 -3.45 22.47
N TYR A 103 8.59 -3.75 21.35
CA TYR A 103 7.33 -3.15 20.92
C TYR A 103 6.14 -4.07 21.18
N VAL A 104 6.32 -5.06 22.04
CA VAL A 104 5.28 -5.97 22.52
C VAL A 104 4.93 -5.60 23.95
N CYS A 105 3.68 -5.18 24.18
CA CYS A 105 3.21 -4.92 25.54
C CYS A 105 2.99 -6.26 26.27
N GLU A 106 3.25 -6.30 27.58
CA GLU A 106 3.16 -7.52 28.39
C GLU A 106 1.77 -8.19 28.36
N ASP A 107 0.72 -7.40 28.17
CA ASP A 107 -0.66 -7.87 28.17
C ASP A 107 -1.15 -8.36 26.79
N ALA A 108 -0.38 -8.13 25.73
CA ALA A 108 -0.78 -8.45 24.37
C ALA A 108 -0.67 -9.96 24.12
N ASN A 109 -1.74 -10.55 23.57
CA ASN A 109 -1.78 -11.99 23.30
C ASN A 109 -1.53 -12.30 21.81
N ILE A 110 -1.22 -13.57 21.53
CA ILE A 110 -0.91 -14.04 20.17
C ILE A 110 -2.08 -13.86 19.18
N GLU A 111 -3.33 -13.86 19.67
CA GLU A 111 -4.53 -13.71 18.83
C GLU A 111 -4.66 -12.28 18.31
N LEU A 112 -4.46 -11.29 19.19
CA LEU A 112 -4.41 -9.88 18.83
C LEU A 112 -3.29 -9.63 17.82
N TYR A 113 -2.10 -10.18 18.06
CA TYR A 113 -0.98 -10.10 17.11
C TYR A 113 -1.30 -10.67 15.74
N ALA A 114 -1.87 -11.89 15.70
CA ALA A 114 -2.23 -12.54 14.45
C ALA A 114 -3.34 -11.79 13.70
N TYR A 115 -4.25 -11.13 14.41
CA TYR A 115 -5.25 -10.24 13.84
C TYR A 115 -4.60 -9.01 13.23
N MET A 116 -3.77 -8.31 14.01
CA MET A 116 -3.12 -7.07 13.61
C MET A 116 -2.23 -7.24 12.38
N MET A 117 -1.50 -8.36 12.27
CA MET A 117 -0.68 -8.68 11.08
C MET A 117 -1.46 -8.65 9.76
N LYS A 118 -2.78 -8.88 9.77
CA LYS A 118 -3.61 -8.85 8.56
C LYS A 118 -3.82 -7.44 8.00
N TYR A 119 -3.67 -6.43 8.86
CA TYR A 119 -3.90 -5.02 8.54
C TYR A 119 -2.60 -4.21 8.52
N CYS A 120 -1.46 -4.87 8.72
CA CYS A 120 -0.15 -4.24 8.57
C CYS A 120 0.22 -4.13 7.09
N SER A 121 0.62 -2.94 6.65
CA SER A 121 1.18 -2.73 5.32
C SER A 121 2.28 -1.68 5.37
N ASN A 122 3.21 -1.73 4.42
CA ASN A 122 4.11 -0.62 4.13
C ASN A 122 3.52 0.36 3.12
N SER A 123 2.30 0.11 2.62
CA SER A 123 1.64 0.99 1.66
C SER A 123 1.47 2.41 2.19
N GLY A 124 1.82 3.39 1.36
CA GLY A 124 1.72 4.81 1.69
C GLY A 124 2.90 5.33 2.51
N VAL A 125 3.86 4.48 2.88
CA VAL A 125 5.18 4.92 3.33
C VAL A 125 5.93 5.38 2.09
N ALA A 126 6.42 6.61 2.10
CA ALA A 126 7.05 7.19 0.93
C ALA A 126 8.17 8.15 1.33
N SER A 127 9.12 8.33 0.41
CA SER A 127 10.18 9.34 0.50
C SER A 127 10.14 10.30 -0.67
N GLY A 128 10.74 11.48 -0.48
CA GLY A 128 10.75 12.53 -1.47
C GLY A 128 11.80 13.60 -1.13
N MET A 129 12.08 14.48 -2.08
CA MET A 129 13.01 15.60 -1.85
C MET A 129 12.47 16.60 -0.82
N ARG A 130 11.14 16.73 -0.78
CA ARG A 130 10.40 17.52 0.21
C ARG A 130 9.29 16.67 0.82
N ARG A 131 8.73 17.19 1.93
CA ARG A 131 7.62 16.53 2.62
C ARG A 131 6.40 16.39 1.71
N GLU A 132 6.12 17.40 0.90
CA GLU A 132 5.02 17.41 -0.06
C GLU A 132 5.18 16.32 -1.12
N ASP A 133 6.40 16.07 -1.60
CA ASP A 133 6.69 15.03 -2.59
C ASP A 133 6.42 13.64 -1.98
N ALA A 134 6.90 13.41 -0.75
CA ALA A 134 6.67 12.17 -0.03
C ALA A 134 5.18 11.93 0.25
N VAL A 135 4.45 12.97 0.67
CA VAL A 135 3.00 12.87 0.92
C VAL A 135 2.24 12.58 -0.37
N LEU A 136 2.55 13.28 -1.46
CA LEU A 136 1.91 13.02 -2.76
C LEU A 136 2.17 11.59 -3.24
N HIS A 137 3.40 11.11 -3.10
CA HIS A 137 3.75 9.73 -3.46
C HIS A 137 2.99 8.72 -2.60
N GLY A 138 2.97 8.89 -1.27
CA GLY A 138 2.24 8.00 -0.37
C GLY A 138 0.73 7.97 -0.66
N ILE A 139 0.14 9.13 -1.00
CA ILE A 139 -1.27 9.21 -1.43
C ILE A 139 -1.47 8.44 -2.75
N ASN A 140 -0.61 8.65 -3.75
CA ASN A 140 -0.71 7.94 -5.02
C ASN A 140 -0.58 6.42 -4.84
N GLU A 141 0.33 5.95 -3.99
CA GLU A 141 0.44 4.52 -3.70
C GLU A 141 -0.82 4.00 -2.98
N GLY A 142 -1.38 4.75 -2.03
CA GLY A 142 -2.64 4.39 -1.37
C GLY A 142 -3.80 4.23 -2.38
N ILE A 143 -3.95 5.18 -3.30
CA ILE A 143 -4.95 5.12 -4.38
C ILE A 143 -4.67 3.96 -5.33
N GLU A 144 -3.40 3.69 -5.67
CA GLU A 144 -3.02 2.54 -6.50
C GLU A 144 -3.47 1.22 -5.86
N ARG A 145 -3.25 1.05 -4.55
CA ARG A 145 -3.63 -0.15 -3.80
C ARG A 145 -5.13 -0.31 -3.67
N ASP A 146 -5.86 0.80 -3.47
CA ASP A 146 -7.32 0.82 -3.51
C ASP A 146 -7.83 0.35 -4.89
N GLY A 147 -7.32 0.93 -5.98
CA GLY A 147 -7.68 0.53 -7.34
C GLY A 147 -7.38 -0.94 -7.64
N TYR A 148 -6.21 -1.42 -7.25
CA TYR A 148 -5.87 -2.84 -7.37
C TYR A 148 -6.82 -3.75 -6.57
N GLY A 149 -7.09 -3.41 -5.31
CA GLY A 149 -7.99 -4.17 -4.44
C GLY A 149 -9.42 -4.20 -4.96
N ALA A 150 -9.94 -3.05 -5.38
CA ALA A 150 -11.27 -2.91 -5.97
C ALA A 150 -11.42 -3.72 -7.26
N LEU A 151 -10.41 -3.67 -8.15
CA LEU A 151 -10.37 -4.48 -9.37
C LEU A 151 -10.46 -5.97 -9.05
N LEU A 152 -9.63 -6.46 -8.11
CA LEU A 152 -9.63 -7.87 -7.73
C LEU A 152 -10.99 -8.30 -7.15
N TYR A 153 -11.53 -7.51 -6.23
CA TYR A 153 -12.82 -7.79 -5.61
C TYR A 153 -13.94 -7.84 -6.65
N ARG A 154 -14.04 -6.81 -7.48
CA ARG A 154 -15.11 -6.66 -8.48
C ARG A 154 -15.10 -7.78 -9.52
N TYR A 155 -13.94 -8.06 -10.11
CA TYR A 155 -13.86 -8.94 -11.28
C TYR A 155 -13.56 -10.40 -10.97
N PHE A 156 -12.97 -10.70 -9.81
CA PHE A 156 -12.62 -12.09 -9.43
C PHE A 156 -13.39 -12.62 -8.23
N TYR A 157 -14.04 -11.77 -7.44
CA TYR A 157 -14.85 -12.20 -6.29
C TYR A 157 -16.35 -11.99 -6.50
N CYS A 158 -16.76 -10.90 -7.15
CA CYS A 158 -18.16 -10.58 -7.40
C CYS A 158 -18.70 -11.04 -8.77
N ASP A 159 -17.90 -11.76 -9.56
CA ASP A 159 -18.24 -12.26 -10.91
C ASP A 159 -18.70 -11.20 -11.92
N GLU A 160 -18.43 -9.89 -11.70
CA GLU A 160 -18.70 -8.86 -12.72
C GLU A 160 -17.87 -9.06 -14.00
N GLY A 161 -16.83 -9.90 -13.94
CA GLY A 161 -16.03 -10.33 -15.09
C GLY A 161 -16.77 -11.25 -16.07
N GLU A 162 -17.85 -11.93 -15.66
CA GLU A 162 -18.58 -12.85 -16.55
C GLU A 162 -19.41 -12.10 -17.61
N ASP A 163 -19.99 -10.94 -17.24
CA ASP A 163 -20.91 -10.19 -18.11
C ASP A 163 -20.24 -8.99 -18.83
N GLY A 164 -19.15 -8.43 -18.28
CA GLY A 164 -18.52 -7.20 -18.79
C GLY A 164 -17.07 -7.33 -19.26
N GLY A 165 -16.37 -8.41 -18.88
CA GLY A 165 -14.93 -8.55 -19.09
C GLY A 165 -14.09 -7.55 -18.28
N LEU A 166 -12.77 -7.76 -18.23
CA LEU A 166 -11.85 -6.82 -17.58
C LEU A 166 -11.84 -5.47 -18.31
N PRO A 167 -11.67 -4.34 -17.59
CA PRO A 167 -11.64 -3.00 -18.16
C PRO A 167 -10.31 -2.73 -18.87
N VAL A 168 -10.11 -3.34 -20.03
CA VAL A 168 -8.87 -3.24 -20.80
C VAL A 168 -8.79 -1.89 -21.52
N ILE A 169 -7.67 -1.20 -21.37
CA ILE A 169 -7.38 0.04 -22.09
C ILE A 169 -7.05 -0.28 -23.54
N ASP A 170 -7.72 0.39 -24.49
CA ASP A 170 -7.39 0.29 -25.90
C ASP A 170 -6.01 0.87 -26.17
N MET A 171 -5.08 0.02 -26.57
CA MET A 171 -3.72 0.39 -26.91
C MET A 171 -3.62 1.46 -28.01
N ALA A 172 -4.56 1.47 -28.96
CA ALA A 172 -4.61 2.46 -30.02
C ALA A 172 -5.01 3.86 -29.52
N SER A 173 -5.63 3.94 -28.33
CA SER A 173 -6.02 5.20 -27.71
C SER A 173 -4.85 5.93 -27.01
N LEU A 174 -3.73 5.24 -26.76
CA LEU A 174 -2.59 5.83 -26.09
C LEU A 174 -1.89 6.89 -26.97
N PRO A 175 -1.28 7.91 -26.35
CA PRO A 175 -0.36 8.81 -27.04
C PRO A 175 0.76 8.06 -27.80
N PRO A 176 1.18 8.51 -29.00
CA PRO A 176 2.17 7.79 -29.82
C PRO A 176 3.51 7.51 -29.11
N ASN A 177 3.93 8.38 -28.20
CA ASN A 177 5.14 8.17 -27.38
C ASN A 177 4.97 6.97 -26.42
N LEU A 178 3.81 6.81 -25.79
CA LEU A 178 3.54 5.69 -24.89
C LEU A 178 3.39 4.37 -25.65
N GLN A 179 2.76 4.40 -26.84
CA GLN A 179 2.73 3.24 -27.73
C GLN A 179 4.16 2.78 -28.10
N GLY A 180 5.03 3.74 -28.43
CA GLY A 180 6.43 3.47 -28.75
C GLY A 180 7.22 2.87 -27.58
N GLU A 181 7.05 3.41 -26.38
CA GLU A 181 7.69 2.88 -25.17
C GLU A 181 7.17 1.50 -24.79
N LEU A 182 5.85 1.27 -24.82
CA LEU A 182 5.30 -0.05 -24.54
C LEU A 182 5.82 -1.09 -25.55
N GLY A 183 5.83 -0.77 -26.83
CA GLY A 183 6.39 -1.65 -27.86
C GLY A 183 7.91 -1.90 -27.71
N ARG A 184 8.65 -1.04 -27.01
CA ARG A 184 10.04 -1.33 -26.60
C ARG A 184 10.08 -2.32 -25.44
N VAL A 185 9.24 -2.13 -24.42
CA VAL A 185 9.16 -3.03 -23.25
C VAL A 185 8.70 -4.42 -23.68
N GLU A 186 7.63 -4.55 -24.48
CA GLU A 186 7.14 -5.83 -25.00
C GLU A 186 8.20 -6.61 -25.79
N ARG A 187 8.98 -5.91 -26.63
CA ARG A 187 10.11 -6.53 -27.36
C ARG A 187 11.23 -6.97 -26.43
N HIS A 188 11.51 -6.20 -25.38
CA HIS A 188 12.54 -6.53 -24.40
C HIS A 188 12.14 -7.73 -23.53
N VAL A 189 10.89 -7.75 -23.06
CA VAL A 189 10.31 -8.85 -22.25
C VAL A 189 10.00 -10.08 -23.11
N GLY A 190 9.76 -9.89 -24.41
CA GLY A 190 9.35 -10.93 -25.34
C GLY A 190 7.92 -11.43 -25.06
N GLY A 191 7.01 -10.52 -24.75
CA GLY A 191 5.61 -10.82 -24.40
C GLY A 191 4.69 -9.62 -24.64
N GLU A 192 3.41 -9.90 -24.87
CA GLU A 192 2.36 -8.89 -25.04
C GLU A 192 1.93 -8.36 -23.67
N CYS A 193 1.78 -7.05 -23.55
CA CYS A 193 1.31 -6.35 -22.36
C CYS A 193 -0.16 -5.97 -22.51
N VAL A 194 -0.97 -6.28 -21.50
CA VAL A 194 -2.34 -5.82 -21.38
C VAL A 194 -2.38 -4.72 -20.33
N LEU A 195 -2.99 -3.59 -20.70
CA LEU A 195 -3.25 -2.48 -19.78
C LEU A 195 -4.69 -2.55 -19.28
N ILE A 196 -4.87 -2.41 -17.98
CA ILE A 196 -6.16 -2.51 -17.28
C ILE A 196 -6.39 -1.19 -16.55
N ASP A 197 -7.56 -0.61 -16.75
CA ASP A 197 -8.03 0.55 -15.99
C ASP A 197 -8.57 0.09 -14.63
N ALA A 198 -7.89 0.46 -13.56
CA ALA A 198 -8.27 0.15 -12.19
C ALA A 198 -8.74 1.40 -11.44
N THR A 199 -9.15 2.44 -12.16
CA THR A 199 -9.63 3.70 -11.57
C THR A 199 -10.90 3.47 -10.76
N THR A 200 -10.91 3.96 -9.52
CA THR A 200 -12.06 3.89 -8.60
C THR A 200 -12.89 5.17 -8.65
N ASP A 201 -13.89 5.26 -7.77
CA ASP A 201 -14.75 6.43 -7.59
C ASP A 201 -13.98 7.67 -7.09
N ILE A 202 -12.75 7.50 -6.60
CA ILE A 202 -11.81 8.58 -6.30
C ILE A 202 -11.51 9.42 -7.57
N GLY A 203 -11.58 8.81 -8.75
CA GLY A 203 -11.44 9.51 -10.03
C GLY A 203 -10.00 9.87 -10.41
N VAL A 204 -9.01 9.29 -9.71
CA VAL A 204 -7.59 9.42 -10.05
C VAL A 204 -7.15 8.20 -10.86
N PRO A 205 -6.49 8.37 -12.02
CA PRO A 205 -6.11 7.25 -12.87
C PRO A 205 -5.22 6.22 -12.18
N VAL A 206 -5.67 4.96 -12.19
CA VAL A 206 -4.86 3.81 -11.78
C VAL A 206 -4.78 2.82 -12.94
N VAL A 207 -3.57 2.45 -13.33
CA VAL A 207 -3.33 1.54 -14.47
C VAL A 207 -2.54 0.32 -14.02
N GLY A 208 -3.09 -0.86 -14.29
CA GLY A 208 -2.39 -2.14 -14.19
C GLY A 208 -1.81 -2.56 -15.53
N ALA A 209 -0.58 -3.03 -15.55
CA ALA A 209 0.11 -3.59 -16.70
C ALA A 209 0.45 -5.06 -16.44
N VAL A 210 -0.02 -5.96 -17.29
CA VAL A 210 0.15 -7.42 -17.14
C VAL A 210 0.74 -8.02 -18.41
N PHE A 211 1.88 -8.70 -18.29
CA PHE A 211 2.47 -9.43 -19.43
C PHE A 211 1.89 -10.84 -19.55
N LYS A 212 1.34 -11.19 -20.70
CA LYS A 212 0.79 -12.54 -20.95
C LYS A 212 1.91 -13.60 -20.94
N GLY A 213 1.68 -14.69 -20.21
CA GLY A 213 2.55 -15.89 -20.25
C GLY A 213 3.96 -15.69 -19.66
N LYS A 214 4.17 -14.69 -18.78
CA LYS A 214 5.50 -14.36 -18.25
C LYS A 214 5.52 -14.29 -16.72
N GLY A 215 5.83 -15.43 -16.12
CA GLY A 215 6.06 -15.69 -14.69
C GLY A 215 5.73 -17.15 -14.39
N VAL A 216 6.38 -17.79 -13.43
CA VAL A 216 6.13 -19.22 -13.11
C VAL A 216 5.70 -19.31 -11.65
N TYR A 217 4.43 -19.64 -11.41
CA TYR A 217 3.93 -19.95 -10.08
C TYR A 217 3.37 -21.37 -10.07
N GLY A 218 3.95 -22.25 -9.24
CA GLY A 218 3.53 -23.66 -9.16
C GLY A 218 3.60 -24.45 -10.48
N GLY A 219 4.46 -24.03 -11.43
CA GLY A 219 4.59 -24.67 -12.74
C GLY A 219 3.64 -24.15 -13.84
N SER A 220 2.81 -23.13 -13.54
CA SER A 220 1.95 -22.45 -14.50
C SER A 220 2.52 -21.09 -14.90
N GLU A 221 2.35 -20.70 -16.16
CA GLU A 221 2.71 -19.36 -16.61
C GLU A 221 1.70 -18.32 -16.08
N VAL A 222 2.14 -17.45 -15.19
CA VAL A 222 1.34 -16.35 -14.60
C VAL A 222 1.99 -15.04 -14.99
N GLY A 223 1.22 -14.07 -15.51
CA GLY A 223 1.76 -12.75 -15.78
C GLY A 223 2.14 -12.02 -14.51
N THR A 224 3.34 -11.43 -14.43
CA THR A 224 3.69 -10.51 -13.34
C THR A 224 3.01 -9.16 -13.59
N PRO A 225 2.10 -8.71 -12.70
CA PRO A 225 1.48 -7.41 -12.84
C PRO A 225 2.37 -6.30 -12.25
N GLY A 226 2.29 -5.10 -12.83
CA GLY A 226 2.75 -3.85 -12.23
C GLY A 226 1.63 -2.83 -12.25
N PHE A 227 1.51 -2.02 -11.21
CA PHE A 227 0.51 -0.96 -11.12
C PHE A 227 1.18 0.41 -11.01
N GLY A 228 0.43 1.44 -11.36
CA GLY A 228 0.84 2.84 -11.25
C GLY A 228 -0.36 3.76 -11.10
N CYS A 229 -0.20 4.78 -10.26
CA CYS A 229 -1.18 5.84 -10.03
C CYS A 229 -0.52 7.22 -10.14
N SER A 230 -1.21 8.16 -10.80
CA SER A 230 -0.80 9.57 -10.84
C SER A 230 -2.01 10.48 -11.07
N LEU A 231 -1.99 11.66 -10.43
CA LEU A 231 -2.85 12.81 -10.74
C LEU A 231 -2.56 13.39 -12.14
#